data_AF-A0A931TNA3-F1
#
_entry.id   AF-A0A931TNA3-F1
#
_cell.length_a   1.000
_cell.length_b   1.000
_cell.length_c   1.000
_cell.angle_alpha   90.00
_cell.angle_beta   90.00
_cell.angle_gamma   90.00
#
_symmetry.space_group_name_H-M   'P 1'
#
loop_
_entity.id
_entity.type
_entity.pdbx_description
1 polymer ?
#
loop_
_entity_poly.entity_id
_entity_poly.type
_entity_poly.pdbx_seq_one_letter_code
_entity_poly.pdbx_strand_id
1 'polypeptide(L)'
;MAEVFVEFADPIRGEDGKLYLARACGAESSGMWQGWIEFESVEGGAPIRSPRETTQPNRTDTEYWATGLSPVYLEGALRRALHPLTLRQPPPPRRSSFEAPAPEPLPAPPAADAVLNPFSVYQKGEALLRRQLAALSAWHLVNIVRAYRIDTEGANPDDLAPSALIDAIVDAARQRSRPLAAE
;
A
#
# COMPACT_ATOMS: atom_id res chain seq x y z
N MET A 1 -40.55 18.50 -1.98
CA MET A 1 -41.05 17.73 -3.14
C MET A 1 -40.31 18.23 -4.38
N ALA A 2 -40.16 17.40 -5.41
CA ALA A 2 -39.58 17.86 -6.68
C ALA A 2 -40.64 18.55 -7.54
N GLU A 3 -40.24 19.63 -8.20
CA GLU A 3 -41.08 20.45 -9.07
C GLU A 3 -40.34 20.73 -10.38
N VAL A 4 -41.10 20.82 -11.48
CA VAL A 4 -40.60 21.30 -12.77
C VAL A 4 -40.85 22.79 -12.84
N PHE A 5 -39.81 23.57 -13.11
CA PHE A 5 -39.92 25.03 -13.26
C PHE A 5 -40.05 25.45 -14.73
N VAL A 6 -39.26 24.83 -15.61
CA VAL A 6 -39.22 25.16 -17.04
C VAL A 6 -39.12 23.88 -17.85
N GLU A 7 -39.94 23.76 -18.88
CA GLU A 7 -39.81 22.74 -19.92
C GLU A 7 -39.31 23.41 -21.20
N PHE A 8 -38.24 22.87 -21.78
CA PHE A 8 -37.66 23.39 -23.00
C PHE A 8 -38.26 22.67 -24.21
N ALA A 9 -38.77 23.45 -25.17
CA ALA A 9 -39.43 22.89 -26.36
C ALA A 9 -38.44 22.35 -27.41
N ASP A 10 -37.24 22.92 -27.48
CA ASP A 10 -36.23 22.55 -28.47
C ASP A 10 -35.48 21.29 -28.04
N PRO A 11 -35.56 20.18 -28.80
CA PRO A 11 -34.83 18.96 -28.47
C PRO A 11 -33.32 19.12 -28.65
N ILE A 12 -32.56 18.52 -27.74
CA ILE A 12 -31.09 18.52 -27.76
C ILE A 12 -30.59 17.16 -28.24
N ARG A 13 -29.62 17.16 -29.14
CA ARG A 13 -29.00 15.92 -29.62
C ARG A 13 -27.88 15.48 -28.67
N GLY A 14 -28.04 14.29 -28.09
CA GLY A 14 -27.02 13.63 -27.29
C GLY A 14 -25.88 13.05 -28.14
N GLU A 15 -24.75 12.77 -27.49
CA GLU A 15 -23.59 12.11 -28.13
C GLU A 15 -23.88 10.64 -28.49
N ASP A 16 -24.89 10.05 -27.87
CA ASP A 16 -25.45 8.74 -28.23
C ASP A 16 -26.33 8.78 -29.49
N GLY A 17 -26.51 9.97 -30.08
CA GLY A 17 -27.26 10.20 -31.32
C GLY A 17 -28.75 10.43 -31.12
N LYS A 18 -29.27 10.31 -29.89
CA LYS A 18 -30.70 10.48 -29.57
C LYS A 18 -31.07 11.93 -29.33
N LEU A 19 -32.36 12.25 -29.46
CA LEU A 19 -32.91 13.56 -29.12
C LEU A 19 -33.54 13.53 -27.74
N TYR A 20 -33.30 14.58 -26.97
CA TYR A 20 -33.78 14.73 -25.59
C TYR A 20 -34.53 16.04 -25.41
N LEU A 21 -35.69 16.00 -24.75
CA LEU A 21 -36.37 17.18 -24.22
C LEU A 21 -35.87 17.43 -22.79
N ALA A 22 -35.49 18.68 -22.51
CA ALA A 22 -34.98 19.07 -21.20
C ALA A 22 -36.09 19.68 -20.32
N ARG A 23 -36.03 19.38 -19.01
CA ARG A 23 -36.83 20.02 -17.98
C ARG A 23 -35.92 20.49 -16.84
N ALA A 24 -35.99 21.76 -16.48
CA ALA A 24 -35.32 22.26 -15.30
C ALA A 24 -36.20 22.02 -14.07
N CYS A 25 -35.68 21.24 -13.14
CA CYS A 25 -36.39 20.79 -11.95
C CYS A 25 -35.68 21.28 -10.68
N GLY A 26 -36.41 21.32 -9.56
CA GLY A 26 -35.78 21.50 -8.27
C GLY A 26 -36.61 20.99 -7.10
N ALA A 27 -35.97 20.89 -5.94
CA ALA A 27 -36.58 20.48 -4.69
C ALA A 27 -35.84 21.10 -3.52
N GLU A 28 -36.56 21.29 -2.41
CA GLU A 28 -35.94 21.59 -1.13
C GLU A 28 -35.21 20.35 -0.56
N SER A 29 -33.99 20.56 -0.06
CA SER A 29 -33.19 19.59 0.66
C SER A 29 -32.37 20.30 1.74
N SER A 30 -32.54 19.88 3.00
CA SER A 30 -31.79 20.44 4.15
C SER A 30 -31.87 21.97 4.28
N GLY A 31 -33.05 22.56 4.03
CA GLY A 31 -33.28 24.01 4.14
C GLY A 31 -32.72 24.84 2.98
N MET A 32 -32.17 24.20 1.95
CA MET A 32 -31.73 24.84 0.71
C MET A 32 -32.47 24.23 -0.47
N TRP A 33 -32.65 24.98 -1.54
CA TRP A 33 -33.18 24.45 -2.79
C TRP A 33 -32.07 23.98 -3.71
N GLN A 34 -32.23 22.80 -4.29
CA GLN A 34 -31.33 22.26 -5.30
C GLN A 34 -32.03 22.24 -6.66
N GLY A 35 -31.28 22.61 -7.70
CA GLY A 35 -31.74 22.52 -9.10
C GLY A 35 -30.97 21.46 -9.88
N TRP A 36 -31.66 20.75 -10.77
CA TRP A 36 -31.08 19.81 -11.74
C TRP A 36 -31.87 19.85 -13.05
N ILE A 37 -31.36 19.19 -14.09
CA ILE A 37 -32.04 19.09 -15.38
C ILE A 37 -32.37 17.63 -15.65
N GLU A 38 -33.61 17.36 -16.01
CA GLU A 38 -34.08 16.05 -16.48
C GLU A 38 -34.12 16.05 -18.00
N PHE A 39 -33.80 14.91 -18.58
CA PHE A 39 -33.75 14.70 -20.02
C PHE A 39 -34.60 13.47 -20.37
N GLU A 40 -35.67 13.71 -21.12
CA GLU A 40 -36.55 12.66 -21.65
C GLU A 40 -36.20 12.38 -23.11
N SER A 41 -35.91 11.12 -23.43
CA SER A 41 -35.65 10.70 -24.81
C SER A 41 -36.93 10.82 -25.64
N VAL A 42 -36.85 11.50 -26.78
CA VAL A 42 -37.97 11.63 -27.74
C VAL A 42 -38.34 10.27 -28.34
N GLU A 43 -37.36 9.36 -28.46
CA GLU A 43 -37.57 7.98 -28.91
C GLU A 43 -38.16 7.07 -27.81
N GLY A 44 -38.39 7.62 -26.61
CA GLY A 44 -38.78 6.88 -25.42
C GLY A 44 -37.59 6.29 -24.67
N GLY A 45 -37.86 5.78 -23.47
CA GLY A 45 -36.86 5.21 -22.56
C GLY A 45 -36.95 5.79 -21.15
N ALA A 46 -36.04 5.35 -20.29
CA ALA A 46 -35.94 5.90 -18.94
C ALA A 46 -35.37 7.34 -18.99
N PRO A 47 -35.98 8.30 -18.28
CA PRO A 47 -35.42 9.64 -18.18
C PRO A 47 -34.07 9.58 -17.46
N ILE A 48 -33.14 10.41 -17.92
CA ILE A 48 -31.86 10.65 -17.25
C ILE A 48 -31.87 12.04 -16.65
N ARG A 49 -31.00 12.28 -15.67
CA ARG A 49 -30.90 13.58 -15.01
C ARG A 49 -29.46 13.97 -14.76
N SER A 50 -29.19 15.26 -14.79
CA SER A 50 -27.91 15.80 -14.38
C SER A 50 -27.69 15.60 -12.88
N PRO A 51 -26.44 15.70 -12.40
CA PRO A 51 -26.18 16.04 -11.00
C PRO A 51 -26.82 17.38 -10.61
N ARG A 52 -26.67 17.76 -9.34
CA ARG A 52 -27.08 19.08 -8.85
C ARG A 52 -26.32 20.18 -9.61
N GLU A 53 -27.06 21.04 -10.31
CA GLU A 53 -26.55 22.16 -11.11
C GLU A 53 -26.45 23.45 -10.32
N THR A 54 -27.36 23.68 -9.38
CA THR A 54 -27.34 24.84 -8.49
C THR A 54 -27.83 24.52 -7.08
N THR A 55 -27.47 25.37 -6.13
CA THR A 55 -28.03 25.42 -4.78
C THR A 55 -28.42 26.85 -4.46
N GLN A 56 -29.68 27.06 -4.13
CA GLN A 56 -30.28 28.36 -3.92
C GLN A 56 -30.91 28.42 -2.52
N PRO A 57 -31.03 29.61 -1.92
CA PRO A 57 -31.61 29.75 -0.58
C PRO A 57 -33.13 29.53 -0.56
N ASN A 58 -33.81 29.63 -1.70
CA ASN A 58 -35.27 29.48 -1.78
C ASN A 58 -35.74 28.99 -3.17
N ARG A 59 -37.04 28.70 -3.26
CA ARG A 59 -37.72 28.25 -4.48
C ARG A 59 -37.62 29.27 -5.61
N THR A 60 -37.89 30.54 -5.33
CA THR A 60 -37.93 31.63 -6.33
C THR A 60 -36.59 31.82 -7.03
N ASP A 61 -35.49 31.76 -6.29
CA ASP A 61 -34.14 31.86 -6.87
C ASP A 61 -33.78 30.63 -7.72
N THR A 62 -34.36 29.46 -7.40
CA THR A 62 -34.22 28.24 -8.19
C THR A 62 -35.01 28.33 -9.49
N GLU A 63 -36.22 28.89 -9.43
CA GLU A 63 -37.03 29.16 -10.62
C GLU A 63 -36.36 30.20 -11.53
N TYR A 64 -35.78 31.27 -10.96
CA TYR A 64 -35.02 32.24 -11.73
C TYR A 64 -33.83 31.61 -12.45
N TRP A 65 -33.05 30.75 -11.76
CA TRP A 65 -31.99 29.96 -12.39
C TRP A 65 -32.52 29.12 -13.57
N ALA A 66 -33.65 28.42 -13.38
CA ALA A 66 -34.24 27.55 -14.40
C ALA A 66 -34.58 28.32 -15.69
N THR A 67 -35.07 29.56 -15.56
CA THR A 67 -35.38 30.42 -16.73
C THR A 67 -34.16 30.99 -17.45
N GLY A 68 -32.99 31.00 -16.79
CA GLY A 68 -31.74 31.53 -17.34
C GLY A 68 -30.89 30.52 -18.12
N LEU A 69 -31.37 29.28 -18.31
CA LEU A 69 -30.59 28.22 -18.97
C LEU A 69 -30.58 28.40 -20.49
N SER A 70 -29.37 28.44 -21.08
CA SER A 70 -29.18 28.54 -22.52
C SER A 70 -29.10 27.14 -23.18
N PRO A 71 -29.36 27.03 -24.50
CA PRO A 71 -29.23 25.77 -25.22
C PRO A 71 -27.85 25.11 -25.05
N VAL A 72 -26.78 25.89 -25.12
CA VAL A 72 -25.39 25.41 -24.94
C VAL A 72 -25.17 24.85 -23.52
N TYR A 73 -25.82 25.44 -22.51
CA TYR A 73 -25.76 24.91 -21.15
C TYR A 73 -26.45 23.55 -21.06
N LEU A 74 -27.63 23.42 -21.67
CA LEU A 74 -28.38 22.17 -21.68
C LEU A 74 -27.63 21.04 -22.40
N GLU A 75 -26.96 21.33 -23.53
CA GLU A 75 -26.05 20.39 -24.21
C GLU A 75 -24.93 19.91 -23.29
N GLY A 76 -24.28 20.84 -22.58
CA GLY A 76 -23.22 20.52 -21.63
C GLY A 76 -23.72 19.69 -20.45
N ALA A 77 -24.93 19.98 -19.95
CA ALA A 77 -25.56 19.22 -18.87
C ALA A 77 -25.97 17.80 -19.33
N LEU A 78 -26.50 17.65 -20.55
CA LEU A 78 -26.81 16.34 -21.14
C LEU A 78 -25.56 15.48 -21.26
N ARG A 79 -24.43 16.05 -21.73
CA ARG A 79 -23.16 15.33 -21.79
C ARG A 79 -22.75 14.79 -20.41
N ARG A 80 -22.87 15.59 -19.34
CA ARG A 80 -22.58 15.13 -17.97
C ARG A 80 -23.55 14.06 -17.47
N ALA A 81 -24.82 14.14 -17.87
CA ALA A 81 -25.83 13.14 -17.50
C ALA A 81 -25.59 11.78 -18.19
N LEU A 82 -25.14 11.80 -19.46
CA LEU A 82 -24.78 10.60 -20.22
C LEU A 82 -23.45 9.99 -19.77
N HIS A 83 -22.51 10.81 -19.27
CA HIS A 83 -21.20 10.38 -18.79
C HIS A 83 -21.02 10.67 -17.30
N PRO A 84 -21.76 9.99 -16.40
CA PRO A 84 -21.64 10.22 -14.98
C PRO A 84 -20.21 9.91 -14.52
N LEU A 85 -19.54 10.92 -13.95
CA LEU A 85 -18.23 10.74 -13.36
C LEU A 85 -18.34 9.70 -12.25
N THR A 86 -17.70 8.54 -12.45
CA THR A 86 -17.55 7.56 -11.39
C THR A 86 -16.55 8.12 -10.41
N LEU A 87 -17.04 8.82 -9.37
CA LEU A 87 -16.19 9.24 -8.27
C LEU A 87 -15.62 7.98 -7.61
N ARG A 88 -14.32 7.77 -7.78
CA ARG A 88 -13.61 6.73 -7.05
C ARG A 88 -13.70 7.11 -5.58
N GLN A 89 -14.57 6.44 -4.81
CA GLN A 89 -14.57 6.62 -3.37
C GLN A 89 -13.17 6.22 -2.85
N PRO A 90 -12.49 7.09 -2.09
CA PRO A 90 -11.28 6.68 -1.40
C PRO A 90 -11.63 5.48 -0.51
N PRO A 91 -10.77 4.46 -0.41
CA PRO A 91 -10.99 3.42 0.58
C PRO A 91 -11.13 4.10 1.96
N PRO A 92 -12.02 3.60 2.83
CA PRO A 92 -12.15 4.15 4.17
C PRO A 92 -10.77 4.17 4.85
N PRO A 93 -10.47 5.18 5.69
CA PRO A 93 -9.19 5.28 6.36
C PRO A 93 -8.92 3.98 7.13
N ARG A 94 -7.84 3.29 6.78
CA ARG A 94 -7.43 2.06 7.48
C ARG A 94 -6.94 2.48 8.86
N ARG A 95 -7.54 1.94 9.91
CA ARG A 95 -6.99 2.08 11.27
C ARG A 95 -5.64 1.34 11.34
N SER A 96 -4.72 1.87 12.14
CA SER A 96 -3.47 1.17 12.44
C SER A 96 -3.80 -0.21 13.01
N SER A 97 -3.10 -1.23 12.54
CA SER A 97 -3.18 -2.59 13.12
C SER A 97 -2.48 -2.70 14.47
N PHE A 98 -1.66 -1.70 14.82
CA PHE A 98 -0.91 -1.67 16.07
C PHE A 98 -1.32 -0.46 16.90
N GLU A 99 -1.47 -0.67 18.21
CA GLU A 99 -1.83 0.37 19.18
C GLU A 99 -0.62 1.23 19.59
N ALA A 100 0.60 0.71 19.39
CA ALA A 100 1.84 1.37 19.74
C ALA A 100 2.95 1.05 18.72
N PRO A 101 4.05 1.83 18.69
CA PRO A 101 5.25 1.50 17.95
C PRO A 101 5.80 0.12 18.32
N ALA A 102 6.66 -0.44 17.47
CA ALA A 102 7.39 -1.66 17.80
C ALA A 102 8.14 -1.49 19.14
N PRO A 103 8.21 -2.53 19.99
CA PRO A 103 8.99 -2.48 21.23
C PRO A 103 10.43 -2.05 20.96
N GLU A 104 11.02 -1.30 21.90
CA GLU A 104 12.44 -0.96 21.86
C GLU A 104 13.25 -2.27 21.74
N PRO A 105 14.16 -2.40 20.76
CA PRO A 105 14.99 -3.58 20.64
C PRO A 105 15.74 -3.80 21.95
N LEU A 106 15.49 -4.93 22.62
CA LEU A 106 16.35 -5.33 23.72
C LEU A 106 17.78 -5.47 23.18
N PRO A 107 18.81 -4.99 23.90
CA PRO A 107 20.18 -5.21 23.49
C PRO A 107 20.37 -6.70 23.33
N ALA A 108 20.69 -7.13 22.10
CA ALA A 108 21.12 -8.49 21.87
C ALA A 108 22.31 -8.76 22.81
N PRO A 109 22.40 -9.94 23.44
CA PRO A 109 23.60 -10.29 24.18
C PRO A 109 24.81 -10.05 23.26
N PRO A 110 25.93 -9.50 23.78
CA PRO A 110 27.09 -9.21 22.95
C PRO A 110 27.44 -10.48 22.19
N ALA A 111 27.32 -10.43 20.86
CA ALA A 111 27.87 -11.47 20.01
C ALA A 111 29.35 -11.52 20.39
N ALA A 112 29.81 -12.66 20.93
CA ALA A 112 31.19 -12.80 21.34
C ALA A 112 32.09 -12.32 20.20
N ASP A 113 33.01 -11.41 20.54
CA ASP A 113 33.79 -10.57 19.62
C ASP A 113 34.79 -11.45 18.85
N ALA A 114 34.25 -12.23 17.91
CA ALA A 114 35.02 -13.16 17.12
C ALA A 114 35.68 -12.37 15.99
N VAL A 115 36.99 -12.17 16.13
CA VAL A 115 37.86 -11.46 15.18
C VAL A 115 37.74 -11.96 13.74
N LEU A 116 37.29 -13.20 13.54
CA LEU A 116 36.97 -13.74 12.22
C LEU A 116 35.79 -14.71 12.26
N ASN A 117 35.20 -14.95 11.08
CA ASN A 117 34.25 -16.04 10.86
C ASN A 117 34.97 -17.27 10.26
N PRO A 118 35.11 -18.37 11.00
CA PRO A 118 35.89 -19.52 10.55
C PRO A 118 35.28 -20.21 9.33
N PHE A 119 33.95 -20.20 9.19
CA PHE A 119 33.25 -20.81 8.05
C PHE A 119 33.50 -20.04 6.76
N SER A 120 33.42 -18.69 6.82
CA SER A 120 33.69 -17.83 5.66
C SER A 120 35.15 -17.89 5.21
N VAL A 121 36.09 -18.03 6.16
CA VAL A 121 37.52 -18.19 5.84
C VAL A 121 37.82 -19.58 5.29
N TYR A 122 37.19 -20.64 5.83
CA TYR A 122 37.36 -22.02 5.34
C TYR A 122 36.97 -22.17 3.87
N GLN A 123 35.92 -21.49 3.41
CA GLN A 123 35.52 -21.47 2.00
C GLN A 123 36.63 -20.94 1.06
N LYS A 124 37.55 -20.13 1.58
CA LYS A 124 38.72 -19.62 0.85
C LYS A 124 39.93 -20.55 0.92
N GLY A 125 39.86 -21.63 1.70
CA GLY A 125 40.87 -22.68 1.83
C GLY A 125 41.24 -23.01 3.28
N GLU A 126 41.38 -24.30 3.59
CA GLU A 126 41.72 -24.77 4.94
C GLU A 126 43.10 -24.27 5.41
N ALA A 127 44.12 -24.28 4.54
CA ALA A 127 45.45 -23.79 4.88
C ALA A 127 45.45 -22.30 5.25
N LEU A 128 44.57 -21.51 4.62
CA LEU A 128 44.39 -20.09 4.94
C LEU A 128 43.75 -19.93 6.33
N LEU A 129 42.72 -20.71 6.65
CA LEU A 129 42.10 -20.71 7.98
C LEU A 129 43.11 -21.08 9.06
N ARG A 130 43.84 -22.19 8.90
CA ARG A 130 44.86 -22.66 9.87
C ARG A 130 45.93 -21.59 10.11
N ARG A 131 46.41 -20.94 9.05
CA ARG A 131 47.39 -19.84 9.16
C ARG A 131 46.83 -18.64 9.93
N GLN A 132 45.58 -18.25 9.66
CA GLN A 132 44.96 -17.11 10.35
C GLN A 132 44.70 -17.43 11.82
N LEU A 133 44.19 -18.62 12.15
CA LEU A 133 43.96 -19.03 13.53
C LEU A 133 45.26 -19.15 14.33
N ALA A 134 46.34 -19.66 13.71
CA ALA A 134 47.65 -19.75 14.36
C ALA A 134 48.27 -18.37 14.69
N ALA A 135 47.79 -17.30 14.06
CA ALA A 135 48.21 -15.93 14.35
C ALA A 135 47.39 -15.27 15.48
N LEU A 136 46.32 -15.91 15.95
CA LEU A 136 45.45 -15.39 17.02
C LEU A 136 45.94 -15.84 18.40
N SER A 137 45.60 -15.05 19.43
CA SER A 137 45.82 -15.43 20.82
C SER A 137 44.82 -16.50 21.28
N ALA A 138 45.17 -17.25 22.33
CA ALA A 138 44.29 -18.26 22.94
C ALA A 138 42.92 -17.70 23.30
N TRP A 139 42.88 -16.48 23.85
CA TRP A 139 41.64 -15.78 24.18
C TRP A 139 40.72 -15.57 22.95
N HIS A 140 41.28 -15.20 21.80
CA HIS A 140 40.50 -15.04 20.57
C HIS A 140 39.98 -16.38 20.04
N LEU A 141 40.77 -17.45 20.16
CA LEU A 141 40.32 -18.79 19.77
C LEU A 141 39.12 -19.25 20.62
N VAL A 142 39.18 -19.03 21.94
CA VAL A 142 38.05 -19.30 22.86
C VAL A 142 36.81 -18.48 22.48
N ASN A 143 36.98 -17.20 22.16
CA ASN A 143 35.87 -16.35 21.73
C ASN A 143 35.23 -16.84 20.43
N ILE A 144 36.03 -17.29 19.46
CA ILE A 144 35.50 -17.88 18.22
C ILE A 144 34.68 -19.12 18.53
N VAL A 145 35.17 -20.02 19.39
CA VAL A 145 34.43 -21.22 19.81
C VAL A 145 33.09 -20.85 20.44
N ARG A 146 33.07 -19.87 21.35
CA ARG A 146 31.85 -19.40 22.02
C ARG A 146 30.87 -18.70 21.07
N ALA A 147 31.37 -17.81 20.22
CA ALA A 147 30.57 -17.03 19.28
C ALA A 147 29.81 -17.92 18.30
N TYR A 148 30.47 -18.97 17.81
CA TYR A 148 29.92 -19.88 16.82
C TYR A 148 29.39 -21.19 17.41
N ARG A 149 29.38 -21.32 18.75
CA ARG A 149 28.93 -22.50 19.50
C ARG A 149 29.54 -23.79 18.96
N ILE A 150 30.85 -23.77 18.76
CA ILE A 150 31.62 -24.92 18.26
C ILE A 150 31.71 -25.94 19.39
N ASP A 151 31.37 -27.19 19.09
CA ASP A 151 31.46 -28.28 20.05
C ASP A 151 32.93 -28.66 20.27
N THR A 152 33.34 -28.73 21.53
CA THR A 152 34.68 -29.08 21.99
C THR A 152 34.68 -30.39 22.76
N GLU A 153 33.83 -31.34 22.35
CA GLU A 153 33.70 -32.67 22.96
C GLU A 153 33.40 -32.62 24.46
N GLY A 154 32.60 -31.62 24.87
CA GLY A 154 32.22 -31.40 26.27
C GLY A 154 33.32 -30.79 27.16
N ALA A 155 34.51 -30.50 26.63
CA ALA A 155 35.55 -29.78 27.36
C ALA A 155 35.27 -28.27 27.39
N ASN A 156 35.63 -27.61 28.49
CA ASN A 156 35.55 -26.15 28.57
C ASN A 156 36.65 -25.50 27.70
N PRO A 157 36.32 -24.59 26.77
CA PRO A 157 37.29 -24.01 25.85
C PRO A 157 38.47 -23.29 26.52
N ASP A 158 38.28 -22.72 27.71
CA ASP A 158 39.37 -22.02 28.42
C ASP A 158 40.48 -22.96 28.90
N ASP A 159 40.17 -24.26 29.05
CA ASP A 159 41.09 -25.27 29.56
C ASP A 159 41.85 -26.00 28.43
N LEU A 160 41.54 -25.69 27.17
CA LEU A 160 42.12 -26.35 26.00
C LEU A 160 43.40 -25.66 25.50
N ALA A 161 44.34 -26.47 25.02
CA ALA A 161 45.52 -25.96 24.34
C ALA A 161 45.13 -25.23 23.03
N PRO A 162 45.87 -24.17 22.61
CA PRO A 162 45.57 -23.45 21.38
C PRO A 162 45.49 -24.33 20.13
N SER A 163 46.31 -25.38 20.03
CA SER A 163 46.26 -26.33 18.92
C SER A 163 44.94 -27.11 18.89
N ALA A 164 44.44 -27.56 20.04
CA ALA A 164 43.16 -28.26 20.15
C ALA A 164 41.98 -27.35 19.78
N LEU A 165 42.03 -26.07 20.17
CA LEU A 165 41.03 -25.08 19.75
C LEU A 165 41.06 -24.84 18.24
N ILE A 166 42.26 -24.76 17.64
CA ILE A 166 42.41 -24.61 16.19
C ILE A 166 41.82 -25.81 15.45
N ASP A 167 42.12 -27.03 15.91
CA ASP A 167 41.62 -28.25 15.28
C ASP A 167 40.10 -28.36 15.40
N ALA A 168 39.53 -28.08 16.58
CA ALA A 168 38.08 -28.03 16.77
C ALA A 168 37.39 -27.02 15.83
N ILE A 169 37.98 -25.82 15.65
CA ILE A 169 37.43 -24.80 14.74
C ILE A 169 37.50 -25.26 13.28
N VAL A 170 38.62 -25.86 12.88
CA VAL A 170 38.81 -26.36 11.51
C VAL A 170 37.87 -27.53 11.21
N ASP A 171 37.72 -28.47 12.15
CA ASP A 171 36.83 -29.61 12.01
C ASP A 171 35.36 -29.20 11.96
N ALA A 172 34.95 -28.23 12.79
CA ALA A 172 33.60 -27.66 12.70
C ALA A 172 33.36 -27.00 11.33
N ALA A 173 34.35 -26.29 10.79
CA ALA A 173 34.23 -25.67 9.47
C ALA A 173 34.18 -26.70 8.33
N ARG A 174 34.94 -27.80 8.46
CA ARG A 174 34.92 -28.94 7.53
C ARG A 174 33.58 -29.67 7.56
N GLN A 175 33.04 -29.97 8.73
CA GLN A 175 31.75 -30.64 8.89
C GLN A 175 30.62 -29.82 8.26
N ARG A 176 30.62 -28.50 8.48
CA ARG A 176 29.59 -27.60 7.94
C ARG A 176 29.69 -27.38 6.43
N SER A 177 30.88 -27.55 5.84
CA SER A 177 31.11 -27.40 4.40
C SER A 177 30.93 -28.70 3.62
N ARG A 178 30.89 -29.85 4.30
CA ARG A 178 30.56 -31.12 3.66
C ARG A 178 29.10 -31.05 3.17
N PRO A 179 28.84 -31.23 1.86
CA PRO A 179 27.46 -31.31 1.38
C PRO A 179 26.76 -32.48 2.08
N LEU A 180 25.51 -32.29 2.50
CA LEU A 180 24.66 -33.38 2.97
C LEU A 180 24.71 -34.48 1.89
N ALA A 181 25.35 -35.61 2.19
CA ALA A 181 25.17 -36.80 1.40
C ALA A 181 23.69 -37.16 1.55
N ALA A 182 22.94 -37.09 0.44
CA ALA A 182 21.60 -37.62 0.38
C ALA A 182 21.70 -39.13 0.64
N GLU A 183 21.16 -39.55 1.78
CA GLU A 183 20.78 -40.94 2.06
C GLU A 183 19.25 -41.01 2.07
#